data_AF-A0A0D9XSR0-F1
#
_entry.id   AF-A0A0D9XSR0-F1
#
_cell.length_a   1.000
_cell.length_b   1.000
_cell.length_c   1.000
_cell.angle_alpha   90.00
_cell.angle_beta   90.00
_cell.angle_gamma   90.00
#
_symmetry.space_group_name_H-M   'P 1'
#
loop_
_entity.id
_entity.type
_entity.pdbx_description
1 polymer ?
#
loop_
_entity_poly.entity_id
_entity_poly.type
_entity_poly.pdbx_seq_one_letter_code
_entity_poly.pdbx_strand_id
1 'polypeptide(L)'
;MLSSRNAAVDHSTFISIVRQLSSATLCKFVLHFPLLRSDADPIDRWVSLKLILHKVSIDGDLQRLLPECTVLEWLGFMFCSLHHRDLIIHRPMERLRYLHVLFCRLQKLELQAPNLTEFEFGSHQVPLVVGDCINLSMATVWVMKPSDGFDYAFTRLPVALAHVRDLLYINMAIRIERHRRQLISTSDMTGFYGIRGQLELAHRILRSTAALEHLIIDPKIKVDYGFHDQTYANTGGFMARLCIDKAQFPGTVITVL
;
A
#
# COMPACT_ATOMS: atom_id res chain seq x y z
N MET A 1 -32.05 -8.43 -17.99
CA MET A 1 -32.58 -7.30 -17.18
C MET A 1 -31.63 -6.83 -16.08
N LEU A 2 -30.87 -7.70 -15.39
CA LEU A 2 -29.89 -7.28 -14.37
C LEU A 2 -28.67 -6.53 -14.95
N SER A 3 -28.16 -6.92 -16.13
CA SER A 3 -27.02 -6.25 -16.80
C SER A 3 -27.29 -4.76 -17.09
N SER A 4 -28.38 -4.47 -17.80
CA SER A 4 -28.75 -3.09 -18.19
C SER A 4 -29.01 -2.17 -16.99
N ARG A 5 -29.55 -2.71 -15.88
CA ARG A 5 -29.72 -1.93 -14.63
C ARG A 5 -28.38 -1.56 -13.99
N ASN A 6 -27.46 -2.53 -13.87
CA ASN A 6 -26.14 -2.27 -13.29
C ASN A 6 -25.36 -1.28 -14.15
N ALA A 7 -25.41 -1.44 -15.47
CA ALA A 7 -24.80 -0.54 -16.42
C ALA A 7 -25.31 0.91 -16.32
N ALA A 8 -26.63 1.11 -16.16
CA ALA A 8 -27.20 2.44 -15.94
C ALA A 8 -26.80 3.04 -14.57
N VAL A 9 -26.74 2.21 -13.53
CA VAL A 9 -26.25 2.62 -12.20
C VAL A 9 -24.79 3.05 -12.29
N ASP A 10 -23.92 2.22 -12.87
CA ASP A 10 -22.51 2.52 -13.07
C ASP A 10 -22.33 3.84 -13.82
N HIS A 11 -23.10 4.06 -14.89
CA HIS A 11 -23.08 5.30 -15.66
C HIS A 11 -23.46 6.52 -14.82
N SER A 12 -24.52 6.43 -14.03
CA SER A 12 -24.96 7.51 -13.15
C SER A 12 -23.99 7.78 -11.98
N THR A 13 -23.42 6.73 -11.42
CA THR A 13 -22.40 6.79 -10.36
C THR A 13 -21.15 7.48 -10.88
N PHE A 14 -20.69 7.08 -12.06
CA PHE A 14 -19.54 7.70 -12.72
C PHE A 14 -19.77 9.20 -12.96
N ILE A 15 -20.92 9.60 -13.50
CA ILE A 15 -21.27 11.02 -13.67
C ILE A 15 -21.21 11.75 -12.32
N SER A 16 -21.70 11.11 -11.25
CA SER A 16 -21.66 11.69 -9.91
C SER A 16 -20.23 11.84 -9.38
N ILE A 17 -19.36 10.86 -9.60
CA ILE A 17 -17.93 10.92 -9.27
C ILE A 17 -17.27 12.06 -10.05
N VAL A 18 -17.44 12.10 -11.37
CA VAL A 18 -16.87 13.16 -12.21
C VAL A 18 -17.37 14.53 -11.77
N ARG A 19 -18.66 14.67 -11.43
CA ARG A 19 -19.22 15.93 -10.94
C ARG A 19 -18.60 16.37 -9.62
N GLN A 20 -18.43 15.47 -8.65
CA GLN A 20 -17.74 15.80 -7.40
C GLN A 20 -16.27 16.18 -7.61
N LEU A 21 -15.62 15.58 -8.61
CA LEU A 21 -14.24 15.89 -8.96
C LEU A 21 -14.12 17.19 -9.77
N SER A 22 -15.17 17.59 -10.49
CA SER A 22 -15.17 18.78 -11.36
C SER A 22 -15.12 20.11 -10.58
N SER A 23 -15.52 20.10 -9.30
CA SER A 23 -15.33 21.25 -8.39
C SER A 23 -13.93 21.31 -7.77
N ALA A 24 -13.11 20.28 -7.96
CA ALA A 24 -11.74 20.25 -7.46
C ALA A 24 -10.77 20.82 -8.50
N THR A 25 -9.67 21.44 -8.04
CA THR A 25 -8.54 21.78 -8.92
C THR A 25 -7.82 20.49 -9.34
N LEU A 26 -8.26 19.87 -10.43
CA LEU A 26 -7.69 18.64 -10.97
C LEU A 26 -6.39 18.93 -11.74
N CYS A 27 -5.24 18.42 -11.29
CA CYS A 27 -4.01 18.52 -12.07
C CYS A 27 -3.90 17.41 -13.13
N LYS A 28 -4.36 16.19 -12.83
CA LYS A 28 -4.39 15.08 -13.79
C LYS A 28 -5.47 14.07 -13.37
N PHE A 29 -6.37 13.78 -14.30
CA PHE A 29 -7.44 12.80 -14.16
C PHE A 29 -7.31 11.83 -15.33
N VAL A 30 -7.04 10.55 -15.05
CA VAL A 30 -6.87 9.54 -16.09
C VAL A 30 -7.99 8.53 -15.96
N LEU A 31 -8.80 8.47 -17.02
CA LEU A 31 -9.77 7.41 -17.24
C LEU A 31 -9.31 6.57 -18.42
N HIS A 32 -9.19 5.27 -18.19
CA HIS A 32 -8.96 4.34 -19.27
C HIS A 32 -10.23 3.51 -19.49
N PHE A 33 -10.71 3.50 -20.73
CA PHE A 33 -11.85 2.69 -21.15
C PHE A 33 -11.35 1.60 -22.10
N PRO A 34 -11.23 0.34 -21.68
CA PRO A 34 -11.12 -0.76 -22.61
C PRO A 34 -12.50 -0.96 -23.25
N LEU A 35 -12.78 -0.22 -24.32
CA LEU A 35 -13.95 -0.47 -25.16
C LEU A 35 -13.74 -1.80 -25.88
N LEU A 36 -14.62 -2.80 -25.70
CA LEU A 36 -14.85 -3.86 -26.70
C LEU A 36 -16.09 -4.72 -26.38
N ARG A 37 -17.18 -4.43 -27.10
CA ARG A 37 -18.00 -5.37 -27.89
C ARG A 37 -18.87 -4.53 -28.81
N SER A 38 -18.69 -4.69 -30.12
CA SER A 38 -19.34 -3.87 -31.16
C SER A 38 -20.87 -4.02 -31.20
N ASP A 39 -21.42 -4.95 -30.41
CA ASP A 39 -22.76 -5.48 -30.58
C ASP A 39 -23.69 -5.17 -29.39
N ALA A 40 -23.24 -4.37 -28.40
CA ALA A 40 -24.00 -4.04 -27.20
C ALA A 40 -24.43 -2.56 -27.14
N ASP A 41 -25.61 -2.32 -26.57
CA ASP A 41 -26.14 -0.97 -26.32
C ASP A 41 -25.11 -0.07 -25.59
N PRO A 42 -25.09 1.26 -25.85
CA PRO A 42 -24.08 2.18 -25.30
C PRO A 42 -23.88 2.12 -23.79
N ILE A 43 -24.95 1.76 -23.07
CA ILE A 43 -24.96 1.62 -21.61
C ILE A 43 -24.21 0.35 -21.16
N ASP A 44 -24.30 -0.78 -21.88
CA ASP A 44 -23.70 -2.07 -21.48
C ASP A 44 -22.21 -2.24 -21.87
N ARG A 45 -21.52 -1.17 -22.32
CA ARG A 45 -20.13 -1.25 -22.84
C ARG A 45 -19.02 -1.20 -21.81
N TRP A 46 -19.33 -1.02 -20.52
CA TRP A 46 -18.31 -0.82 -19.50
C TRP A 46 -17.80 -2.17 -18.98
N VAL A 47 -16.67 -2.61 -19.53
CA VAL A 47 -16.04 -3.87 -19.14
C VAL A 47 -15.21 -3.66 -17.86
N SER A 48 -14.44 -2.58 -17.81
CA SER A 48 -13.72 -2.14 -16.62
C SER A 48 -13.45 -0.65 -16.60
N LEU A 49 -13.34 -0.11 -15.39
CA LEU A 49 -13.03 1.29 -15.13
C LEU A 49 -11.73 1.38 -14.34
N LYS A 50 -10.85 2.27 -14.80
CA LYS A 50 -9.64 2.70 -14.10
C LYS A 50 -9.75 4.16 -13.70
N LEU A 51 -9.80 4.40 -12.40
CA LEU A 51 -9.89 5.73 -11.80
C LEU A 51 -8.57 6.08 -11.10
N ILE A 52 -7.81 7.02 -11.66
CA ILE A 52 -6.61 7.57 -11.02
C ILE A 52 -6.78 9.06 -10.79
N LEU A 53 -6.69 9.47 -9.53
CA LEU A 53 -6.74 10.84 -9.07
C LEU A 53 -5.34 11.31 -8.69
N HIS A 54 -4.90 12.45 -9.24
CA HIS A 54 -3.60 13.02 -8.95
C HIS A 54 -3.67 14.51 -8.61
N LYS A 55 -3.17 14.86 -7.42
CA LYS A 55 -3.20 16.22 -6.84
C LYS A 55 -4.61 16.80 -6.78
N VAL A 56 -5.53 16.07 -6.16
CA VAL A 56 -6.95 16.45 -6.06
C VAL A 56 -7.33 16.67 -4.60
N SER A 57 -8.11 17.71 -4.33
CA SER A 57 -8.80 17.88 -3.05
C SER A 57 -10.25 17.40 -3.19
N ILE A 58 -10.65 16.44 -2.37
CA ILE A 58 -11.92 15.73 -2.47
C ILE A 58 -12.76 16.13 -1.26
N ASP A 59 -13.71 17.04 -1.49
CA ASP A 59 -14.70 17.48 -0.51
C ASP A 59 -16.00 16.65 -0.53
N GLY A 60 -16.20 15.87 -1.60
CA GLY A 60 -17.37 15.01 -1.77
C GLY A 60 -17.25 13.66 -1.05
N ASP A 61 -18.39 12.98 -0.87
CA ASP A 61 -18.44 11.65 -0.27
C ASP A 61 -18.15 10.55 -1.30
N LEU A 62 -16.86 10.40 -1.62
CA LEU A 62 -16.39 9.37 -2.52
C LEU A 62 -16.60 7.95 -1.95
N GLN A 63 -16.63 7.82 -0.62
CA GLN A 63 -16.84 6.54 0.09
C GLN A 63 -18.22 5.95 -0.21
N ARG A 64 -19.24 6.79 -0.38
CA ARG A 64 -20.58 6.37 -0.81
C ARG A 64 -20.68 6.07 -2.31
N LEU A 65 -19.89 6.73 -3.15
CA LEU A 65 -20.00 6.58 -4.60
C LEU A 65 -19.21 5.41 -5.16
N LEU A 66 -17.99 5.16 -4.66
CA LEU A 66 -17.12 4.10 -5.20
C LEU A 66 -17.77 2.70 -5.18
N PRO A 67 -18.50 2.26 -4.13
CA PRO A 67 -19.10 0.94 -4.10
C PRO A 67 -20.25 0.74 -5.08
N GLU A 68 -20.89 1.84 -5.51
CA GLU A 68 -21.95 1.81 -6.51
C GLU A 68 -21.38 1.63 -7.94
N CYS A 69 -20.06 1.71 -8.10
CA CYS A 69 -19.38 1.49 -9.37
C CYS A 69 -18.86 0.04 -9.44
N THR A 70 -19.70 -0.85 -9.94
CA THR A 70 -19.44 -2.29 -10.01
C THR A 70 -18.39 -2.68 -11.05
N VAL A 71 -18.04 -1.78 -11.96
CA VAL A 71 -17.03 -1.98 -13.02
C VAL A 71 -15.63 -1.47 -12.62
N LEU A 72 -15.46 -0.88 -11.44
CA LEU A 72 -14.20 -0.29 -11.00
C LEU A 72 -13.16 -1.37 -10.68
N GLU A 73 -12.16 -1.52 -11.55
CA GLU A 73 -11.08 -2.50 -11.38
C GLU A 73 -9.80 -1.88 -10.82
N TRP A 74 -9.55 -0.59 -11.06
CA TRP A 74 -8.36 0.12 -10.61
C TRP A 74 -8.73 1.44 -9.93
N LEU A 75 -8.30 1.61 -8.68
CA LEU A 75 -8.52 2.82 -7.90
C LEU A 75 -7.19 3.41 -7.41
N GLY A 76 -6.98 4.68 -7.71
CA GLY A 76 -5.73 5.36 -7.45
C GLY A 76 -5.85 6.74 -6.88
N PHE A 77 -5.06 7.01 -5.84
CA PHE A 77 -4.89 8.32 -5.24
C PHE A 77 -3.41 8.65 -5.15
N MET A 78 -3.02 9.76 -5.77
CA MET A 78 -1.66 10.29 -5.69
C MET A 78 -1.71 11.75 -5.28
N PHE A 79 -1.01 12.13 -4.22
CA PHE A 79 -1.00 13.51 -3.72
C PHE A 79 -2.40 14.09 -3.45
N CYS A 80 -3.36 13.25 -3.08
CA CYS A 80 -4.74 13.68 -2.84
C CYS A 80 -4.98 14.02 -1.36
N SER A 81 -5.97 14.88 -1.13
CA SER A 81 -6.49 15.20 0.20
C SER A 81 -7.97 14.92 0.24
N LEU A 82 -8.43 14.22 1.28
CA LEU A 82 -9.84 13.99 1.55
C LEU A 82 -10.24 14.89 2.71
N HIS A 83 -11.40 15.54 2.63
CA HIS A 83 -11.89 16.46 3.66
C HIS A 83 -11.91 15.81 5.05
N HIS A 84 -12.47 14.61 5.14
CA HIS A 84 -12.54 13.84 6.39
C HIS A 84 -11.25 13.07 6.72
N ARG A 85 -10.24 13.12 5.84
CA ARG A 85 -8.96 12.39 5.94
C ARG A 85 -9.07 10.87 6.10
N ASP A 86 -10.26 10.32 6.10
CA ASP A 86 -10.50 8.88 6.13
C ASP A 86 -10.93 8.40 4.74
N LEU A 87 -10.49 7.20 4.36
CA LEU A 87 -11.04 6.46 3.24
C LEU A 87 -11.55 5.13 3.81
N ILE A 88 -12.83 5.10 4.16
CA ILE A 88 -13.50 3.94 4.76
C ILE A 88 -14.60 3.48 3.83
N ILE A 89 -14.48 2.26 3.32
CA ILE A 89 -15.45 1.65 2.41
C ILE A 89 -15.91 0.31 3.01
N HIS A 90 -17.10 0.33 3.60
CA HIS A 90 -17.69 -0.83 4.27
C HIS A 90 -18.39 -1.82 3.33
N ARG A 91 -18.65 -1.43 2.09
CA ARG A 91 -19.28 -2.33 1.10
C ARG A 91 -18.19 -3.05 0.29
N PRO A 92 -18.32 -4.36 0.03
CA PRO A 92 -17.36 -5.09 -0.79
C PRO A 92 -17.24 -4.53 -2.20
N MET A 93 -16.01 -4.23 -2.61
CA MET A 93 -15.65 -3.82 -3.96
C MET A 93 -15.20 -5.04 -4.77
N GLU A 94 -16.16 -5.83 -5.23
CA GLU A 94 -15.94 -7.17 -5.81
C GLU A 94 -15.03 -7.19 -7.05
N ARG A 95 -15.02 -6.13 -7.86
CA ARG A 95 -14.19 -6.05 -9.08
C ARG A 95 -12.86 -5.32 -8.87
N LEU A 96 -12.63 -4.71 -7.71
CA LEU A 96 -11.41 -3.97 -7.49
C LEU A 96 -10.22 -4.93 -7.39
N ARG A 97 -9.30 -4.80 -8.34
CA ARG A 97 -8.07 -5.61 -8.42
C ARG A 97 -6.83 -4.83 -8.03
N TYR A 98 -6.84 -3.52 -8.26
CA TYR A 98 -5.67 -2.66 -8.05
C TYR A 98 -6.03 -1.46 -7.18
N LEU A 99 -5.31 -1.29 -6.08
CA LEU A 99 -5.43 -0.13 -5.20
C LEU A 99 -4.06 0.48 -4.97
N HIS A 100 -3.91 1.77 -5.29
CA HIS A 100 -2.72 2.52 -4.90
C HIS A 100 -3.03 3.86 -4.24
N VAL A 101 -2.39 4.12 -3.09
CA VAL A 101 -2.60 5.32 -2.27
C VAL A 101 -1.24 5.90 -1.88
N LEU A 102 -0.80 6.90 -2.63
CA LEU A 102 0.53 7.47 -2.53
C LEU A 102 0.47 8.95 -2.16
N PHE A 103 1.32 9.35 -1.21
CA PHE A 103 1.51 10.74 -0.77
C PHE A 103 0.19 11.46 -0.39
N CYS A 104 -0.78 10.72 0.14
CA CYS A 104 -2.08 11.27 0.53
C CYS A 104 -2.08 11.64 2.02
N ARG A 105 -2.87 12.65 2.39
CA ARG A 105 -3.06 13.08 3.79
C ARG A 105 -4.23 12.34 4.43
N LEU A 106 -4.03 11.05 4.68
CA LEU A 106 -5.01 10.18 5.34
C LEU A 106 -4.75 10.06 6.85
N GLN A 107 -5.80 9.75 7.60
CA GLN A 107 -5.78 9.31 9.00
C GLN A 107 -6.10 7.82 9.13
N LYS A 108 -6.90 7.27 8.21
CA LYS A 108 -7.24 5.84 8.16
C LYS A 108 -7.54 5.38 6.72
N LEU A 109 -7.15 4.15 6.40
CA LEU A 109 -7.57 3.44 5.19
C LEU A 109 -8.24 2.12 5.58
N GLU A 110 -9.53 1.99 5.25
CA GLU A 110 -10.32 0.78 5.45
C GLU A 110 -11.12 0.48 4.19
N LEU A 111 -10.97 -0.72 3.64
CA LEU A 111 -11.62 -1.12 2.40
C LEU A 111 -11.84 -2.63 2.38
N GLN A 112 -13.05 -3.04 2.01
CA GLN A 112 -13.37 -4.43 1.69
C GLN A 112 -13.21 -4.67 0.18
N ALA A 113 -12.13 -5.32 -0.23
CA ALA A 113 -11.90 -5.70 -1.63
C ALA A 113 -11.40 -7.16 -1.72
N PRO A 114 -12.30 -8.15 -1.70
CA PRO A 114 -11.93 -9.57 -1.59
C PRO A 114 -11.08 -10.07 -2.77
N ASN A 115 -11.21 -9.43 -3.94
CA ASN A 115 -10.50 -9.80 -5.17
C ASN A 115 -9.33 -8.86 -5.50
N LEU A 116 -8.84 -8.10 -4.50
CA LEU A 116 -7.67 -7.26 -4.68
C LEU A 116 -6.43 -8.13 -4.97
N THR A 117 -5.73 -7.84 -6.05
CA THR A 117 -4.53 -8.57 -6.49
C THR A 117 -3.26 -7.79 -6.25
N GLU A 118 -3.31 -6.47 -6.38
CA GLU A 118 -2.17 -5.57 -6.16
C GLU A 118 -2.55 -4.41 -5.24
N PHE A 119 -1.70 -4.18 -4.24
CA PHE A 119 -1.84 -3.11 -3.26
C PHE A 119 -0.56 -2.29 -3.16
N GLU A 120 -0.67 -0.97 -3.32
CA GLU A 120 0.45 -0.07 -3.07
C GLU A 120 0.06 1.05 -2.10
N PHE A 121 0.83 1.19 -1.02
CA PHE A 121 0.58 2.21 -0.01
C PHE A 121 1.85 2.97 0.35
N GLY A 122 1.84 4.27 0.16
CA GLY A 122 2.99 5.13 0.43
C GLY A 122 2.59 6.50 0.89
N SER A 123 1.94 6.56 2.06
CA SER A 123 1.49 7.79 2.69
C SER A 123 2.02 7.88 4.12
N HIS A 124 1.49 8.80 4.94
CA HIS A 124 1.77 8.78 6.37
C HIS A 124 1.30 7.43 6.97
N GLN A 125 2.02 6.96 7.99
CA GLN A 125 1.63 5.76 8.72
C GLN A 125 0.24 5.96 9.34
N VAL A 126 -0.71 5.13 8.90
CA VAL A 126 -2.11 5.15 9.33
C VAL A 126 -2.59 3.72 9.55
N PRO A 127 -3.65 3.50 10.33
CA PRO A 127 -4.29 2.20 10.39
C PRO A 127 -4.71 1.75 8.98
N LEU A 128 -4.29 0.54 8.61
CA LEU A 128 -4.65 -0.13 7.37
C LEU A 128 -5.54 -1.31 7.71
N VAL A 129 -6.73 -1.32 7.11
CA VAL A 129 -7.68 -2.43 7.18
C VAL A 129 -8.12 -2.72 5.75
N VAL A 130 -7.29 -3.47 5.04
CA VAL A 130 -7.69 -4.09 3.77
C VAL A 130 -8.35 -5.40 4.19
N GLY A 131 -9.60 -5.65 3.78
CA GLY A 131 -10.39 -6.82 4.22
C GLY A 131 -9.72 -8.17 3.87
N ASP A 132 -10.45 -9.28 3.96
CA ASP A 132 -9.91 -10.60 3.59
C ASP A 132 -9.63 -10.72 2.09
N CYS A 133 -8.50 -10.15 1.66
CA CYS A 133 -8.02 -10.10 0.27
C CYS A 133 -7.29 -11.40 -0.02
N ILE A 134 -8.03 -12.50 -0.10
CA ILE A 134 -7.45 -13.84 -0.28
C ILE A 134 -6.63 -13.95 -1.57
N ASN A 135 -6.89 -13.10 -2.57
CA ASN A 135 -6.23 -13.10 -3.88
C ASN A 135 -5.08 -12.09 -3.98
N LEU A 136 -4.67 -11.47 -2.87
CA LEU A 136 -3.61 -10.46 -2.85
C LEU A 136 -2.26 -11.12 -3.20
N SER A 137 -1.80 -10.88 -4.42
CA SER A 137 -0.54 -11.42 -4.94
C SER A 137 0.63 -10.51 -4.56
N MET A 138 0.48 -9.20 -4.77
CA MET A 138 1.57 -8.24 -4.59
C MET A 138 1.16 -7.08 -3.68
N ALA A 139 2.02 -6.76 -2.72
CA ALA A 139 1.88 -5.57 -1.90
C ALA A 139 3.19 -4.78 -1.82
N THR A 140 3.11 -3.47 -2.04
CA THR A 140 4.23 -2.53 -1.87
C THR A 140 3.88 -1.49 -0.81
N VAL A 141 4.71 -1.35 0.22
CA VAL A 141 4.49 -0.39 1.30
C VAL A 141 5.71 0.50 1.49
N TRP A 142 5.49 1.82 1.47
CA TRP A 142 6.51 2.83 1.75
C TRP A 142 6.34 3.39 3.17
N VAL A 143 7.24 2.99 4.06
CA VAL A 143 7.31 3.45 5.44
C VAL A 143 8.14 4.74 5.50
N MET A 144 7.45 5.87 5.37
CA MET A 144 8.07 7.18 5.14
C MET A 144 8.78 7.79 6.37
N LYS A 145 8.40 7.41 7.59
CA LYS A 145 8.99 7.98 8.83
C LYS A 145 10.00 7.02 9.46
N PRO A 146 11.26 7.45 9.70
CA PRO A 146 12.28 6.58 10.30
C PRO A 146 12.13 6.34 11.81
N SER A 147 11.50 7.27 12.55
CA SER A 147 11.48 7.23 14.03
C SER A 147 10.54 6.16 14.61
N ASP A 148 9.45 5.86 13.91
CA ASP A 148 8.37 4.92 14.29
C ASP A 148 8.11 3.86 13.18
N GLY A 149 8.91 3.88 12.10
CA GLY A 149 8.72 3.04 10.93
C GLY A 149 8.76 1.55 11.21
N PHE A 150 9.67 1.12 12.09
CA PHE A 150 9.75 -0.27 12.50
C PHE A 150 8.53 -0.68 13.31
N ASP A 151 8.13 0.08 14.32
CA ASP A 151 6.95 -0.25 15.15
C ASP A 151 5.69 -0.39 14.29
N TYR A 152 5.50 0.51 13.33
CA TYR A 152 4.43 0.41 12.37
C TYR A 152 4.52 -0.87 11.53
N ALA A 153 5.70 -1.15 10.97
CA ALA A 153 5.94 -2.35 10.17
C ALA A 153 5.74 -3.64 10.98
N PHE A 154 6.08 -3.65 12.27
CA PHE A 154 5.97 -4.81 13.16
C PHE A 154 4.56 -5.10 13.65
N THR A 155 3.75 -4.05 13.86
CA THR A 155 2.46 -4.17 14.55
C THR A 155 1.27 -4.08 13.60
N ARG A 156 1.43 -3.40 12.45
CA ARG A 156 0.31 -3.12 11.54
C ARG A 156 0.39 -3.93 10.25
N LEU A 157 1.53 -3.98 9.58
CA LEU A 157 1.65 -4.62 8.27
C LEU A 157 1.38 -6.14 8.29
N PRO A 158 1.92 -6.92 9.24
CA PRO A 158 1.60 -8.35 9.41
C PRO A 158 0.10 -8.65 9.41
N VAL A 159 -0.69 -7.81 10.08
CA VAL A 159 -2.14 -8.01 10.22
C VAL A 159 -2.86 -7.52 8.97
N ALA A 160 -2.49 -6.35 8.46
CA ALA A 160 -3.16 -5.74 7.30
C ALA A 160 -2.88 -6.49 5.99
N LEU A 161 -1.75 -7.21 5.89
CA LEU A 161 -1.26 -7.84 4.67
C LEU A 161 -1.02 -9.35 4.86
N ALA A 162 -1.76 -9.98 5.78
CA ALA A 162 -1.62 -11.40 6.12
C ALA A 162 -1.81 -12.35 4.92
N HIS A 163 -2.58 -11.92 3.92
CA HIS A 163 -2.96 -12.72 2.75
C HIS A 163 -2.06 -12.54 1.52
N VAL A 164 -0.99 -11.74 1.61
CA VAL A 164 -0.07 -11.55 0.48
C VAL A 164 0.64 -12.86 0.15
N ARG A 165 0.59 -13.28 -1.12
CA ARG A 165 1.15 -14.56 -1.59
C ARG A 165 2.48 -14.41 -2.31
N ASP A 166 2.55 -13.64 -3.39
CA ASP A 166 3.69 -13.75 -4.30
C ASP A 166 4.83 -12.81 -3.87
N LEU A 167 4.51 -11.55 -3.59
CA LEU A 167 5.52 -10.54 -3.26
C LEU A 167 5.03 -9.49 -2.27
N LEU A 168 5.73 -9.39 -1.14
CA LEU A 168 5.66 -8.24 -0.24
C LEU A 168 6.95 -7.43 -0.33
N TYR A 169 6.85 -6.19 -0.82
CA TYR A 169 7.94 -5.24 -0.89
C TYR A 169 7.75 -4.11 0.13
N ILE A 170 8.65 -4.00 1.08
CA ILE A 170 8.62 -2.97 2.12
C ILE A 170 9.79 -2.03 1.88
N ASN A 171 9.47 -0.81 1.45
CA ASN A 171 10.41 0.28 1.42
C ASN A 171 10.38 1.02 2.76
N MET A 172 11.53 1.25 3.36
CA MET A 172 11.57 1.86 4.70
C MET A 172 12.71 2.85 4.84
N ALA A 173 12.41 3.98 5.46
CA ALA A 173 13.44 4.94 5.85
C ALA A 173 14.20 4.44 7.08
N ILE A 174 15.52 4.37 6.98
CA ILE A 174 16.39 4.02 8.12
C ILE A 174 17.15 5.27 8.57
N ARG A 175 17.05 5.57 9.87
CA ARG A 175 17.97 6.50 10.54
C ARG A 175 19.23 5.73 10.94
N ILE A 176 20.39 6.17 10.45
CA ILE A 176 21.68 5.70 10.96
C ILE A 176 22.05 6.61 12.12
N GLU A 177 21.78 6.18 13.35
CA GLU A 177 22.14 6.96 14.54
C GLU A 177 23.63 6.73 14.87
N ARG A 178 24.40 7.81 14.98
CA ARG A 178 25.82 7.73 15.38
C ARG A 178 25.91 7.26 16.82
N HIS A 179 26.46 6.07 17.07
CA HIS A 179 27.01 5.74 18.39
C HIS A 179 28.27 6.57 18.67
N ARG A 180 28.10 7.82 19.11
CA ARG A 180 29.17 8.48 19.86
C ARG A 180 29.07 7.93 21.28
N ARG A 181 30.01 7.06 21.66
CA ARG A 181 30.15 6.52 23.02
C ARG A 181 30.09 7.67 24.03
N GLN A 182 28.97 7.85 24.70
CA GLN A 182 28.91 8.51 25.99
C GLN A 182 27.95 7.73 26.88
N LEU A 183 28.50 7.28 28.01
CA LEU A 183 27.75 6.82 29.18
C LEU A 183 26.62 7.82 29.47
N ILE A 184 25.41 7.33 29.75
CA ILE A 184 24.63 7.63 30.96
C ILE A 184 23.24 6.97 30.84
N SER A 185 22.83 6.41 31.97
CA SER A 185 21.54 5.81 32.30
C SER A 185 20.33 6.71 32.01
N THR A 186 19.38 6.20 31.24
CA THR A 186 17.95 6.05 31.58
C THR A 186 17.33 5.15 30.53
N SER A 187 16.42 4.28 30.95
CA SER A 187 15.73 3.27 30.15
C SER A 187 14.94 3.88 28.98
N ASP A 188 15.60 3.97 27.83
CA ASP A 188 14.98 3.91 26.50
C ASP A 188 15.93 3.11 25.61
N MET A 189 15.83 1.78 25.69
CA MET A 189 16.43 0.90 24.68
C MET A 189 15.53 0.92 23.43
N THR A 190 15.61 1.97 22.62
CA THR A 190 15.07 1.94 21.24
C THR A 190 16.21 1.76 20.26
N GLY A 191 16.89 0.61 20.35
CA GLY A 191 18.00 0.25 19.49
C GLY A 191 17.62 -0.86 18.51
N PHE A 192 16.81 -0.53 17.49
CA PHE A 192 16.65 -1.38 16.31
C PHE A 192 16.86 -0.56 15.04
N TYR A 193 18.12 -0.22 14.78
CA TYR A 193 18.57 0.43 13.55
C TYR A 193 19.54 -0.49 12.80
N GLY A 194 19.22 -0.82 11.54
CA GLY A 194 20.05 -1.66 10.67
C GLY A 194 19.61 -3.13 10.59
N ILE A 195 20.55 -4.01 10.24
CA ILE A 195 20.32 -5.39 9.80
C ILE A 195 19.45 -6.22 10.74
N ARG A 196 19.64 -6.04 12.06
CA ARG A 196 18.93 -6.81 13.08
C ARG A 196 17.44 -6.50 13.15
N GLY A 197 17.08 -5.21 13.04
CA GLY A 197 15.68 -4.80 13.00
C GLY A 197 14.95 -5.30 11.75
N GLN A 198 15.65 -5.33 10.61
CA GLN A 198 15.11 -5.90 9.36
C GLN A 198 14.87 -7.42 9.47
N LEU A 199 15.78 -8.15 10.11
CA LEU A 199 15.63 -9.59 10.34
C LEU A 199 14.49 -9.91 11.30
N GLU A 200 14.37 -9.15 12.39
CA GLU A 200 13.24 -9.28 13.29
C GLU A 200 11.92 -8.98 12.56
N LEU A 201 11.89 -7.97 11.69
CA LEU A 201 10.73 -7.62 10.87
C LEU A 201 10.36 -8.77 9.93
N ALA A 202 11.34 -9.30 9.22
CA ALA A 202 11.16 -10.47 8.37
C ALA A 202 10.59 -11.65 9.16
N HIS A 203 11.16 -11.96 10.33
CA HIS A 203 10.68 -13.05 11.18
C HIS A 203 9.21 -12.85 11.62
N ARG A 204 8.81 -11.62 11.97
CA ARG A 204 7.41 -11.34 12.34
C ARG A 204 6.44 -11.47 11.17
N ILE A 205 6.80 -10.93 10.01
CA ILE A 205 6.00 -11.02 8.79
C ILE A 205 5.78 -12.49 8.42
N LEU A 206 6.86 -13.27 8.35
CA LEU A 206 6.79 -14.68 7.96
C LEU A 206 5.98 -15.54 8.94
N ARG A 207 5.95 -15.17 10.21
CA ARG A 207 5.08 -15.82 11.20
C ARG A 207 3.59 -15.51 10.98
N SER A 208 3.28 -14.36 10.39
CA SER A 208 1.90 -13.93 10.08
C SER A 208 1.42 -14.31 8.68
N THR A 209 2.33 -14.51 7.72
CA THR A 209 2.01 -14.78 6.31
C THR A 209 2.44 -16.20 5.94
N ALA A 210 1.53 -17.17 6.01
CA ALA A 210 1.85 -18.58 5.77
C ALA A 210 2.11 -18.95 4.31
N ALA A 211 1.74 -18.08 3.36
CA ALA A 211 1.79 -18.35 1.92
C ALA A 211 2.74 -17.43 1.14
N LEU A 212 3.58 -16.64 1.82
CA LEU A 212 4.43 -15.63 1.18
C LEU A 212 5.62 -16.29 0.45
N GLU A 213 5.76 -16.08 -0.86
CA GLU A 213 6.84 -16.60 -1.69
C GLU A 213 8.08 -15.70 -1.65
N HIS A 214 7.88 -14.38 -1.75
CA HIS A 214 8.96 -13.41 -1.74
C HIS A 214 8.72 -12.26 -0.76
N LEU A 215 9.73 -12.00 0.08
CA LEU A 215 9.80 -10.82 0.94
C LEU A 215 11.02 -9.97 0.54
N ILE A 216 10.77 -8.72 0.15
CA ILE A 216 11.83 -7.75 -0.13
C ILE A 216 11.75 -6.61 0.90
N ILE A 217 12.85 -6.37 1.61
CA ILE A 217 13.00 -5.22 2.51
C ILE A 217 14.07 -4.30 1.93
N ASP A 218 13.66 -3.12 1.47
CA ASP A 218 14.54 -2.15 0.82
C ASP A 218 14.67 -0.86 1.67
N PRO A 219 15.82 -0.63 2.30
CA PRO A 219 16.12 0.58 3.06
C PRO A 219 16.56 1.73 2.12
N LYS A 220 15.71 2.14 1.18
CA LYS A 220 16.12 3.03 0.09
C LYS A 220 16.24 4.51 0.47
N ILE A 221 15.60 4.95 1.56
CA ILE A 221 15.66 6.36 1.98
C ILE A 221 16.92 6.56 2.83
N LYS A 222 18.04 6.84 2.15
CA LYS A 222 19.23 7.45 2.77
C LYS A 222 18.86 8.87 3.19
N VAL A 223 18.56 9.09 4.47
CA VAL A 223 18.56 10.44 5.02
C VAL A 223 20.02 10.87 5.11
N ASP A 224 20.49 11.51 4.04
CA ASP A 224 21.90 11.83 3.84
C ASP A 224 22.36 12.90 4.84
N TYR A 225 23.18 12.48 5.80
CA TYR A 225 24.02 13.37 6.61
C TYR A 225 25.50 13.25 6.21
N GLY A 226 25.80 12.93 4.94
CA GLY A 226 27.14 13.00 4.38
C GLY A 226 28.04 11.80 4.69
N PHE A 227 27.50 10.57 4.62
CA PHE A 227 28.32 9.35 4.74
C PHE A 227 28.15 8.45 3.51
N HIS A 228 29.15 8.43 2.64
CA HIS A 228 29.31 7.50 1.53
C HIS A 228 30.42 6.51 1.88
N ASP A 229 30.12 5.53 2.74
CA ASP A 229 31.05 4.43 2.97
C ASP A 229 30.41 3.11 2.53
N GLN A 230 30.78 2.71 1.31
CA GLN A 230 30.36 1.46 0.66
C GLN A 230 30.67 0.23 1.53
N THR A 231 31.66 0.33 2.43
CA THR A 231 32.12 -0.75 3.30
C THR A 231 31.04 -1.14 4.32
N TYR A 232 30.36 -0.18 4.93
CA TYR A 232 29.31 -0.46 5.92
C TYR A 232 28.06 -1.09 5.28
N ALA A 233 27.70 -0.67 4.07
CA ALA A 233 26.61 -1.28 3.31
C ALA A 233 26.92 -2.75 2.98
N ASN A 234 28.15 -3.03 2.55
CA ASN A 234 28.60 -4.40 2.24
C ASN A 234 28.64 -5.29 3.49
N THR A 235 29.13 -4.79 4.63
CA THR A 235 29.13 -5.53 5.90
C THR A 235 27.71 -5.78 6.42
N GLY A 236 26.82 -4.79 6.27
CA GLY A 236 25.39 -4.94 6.54
C GLY A 236 24.79 -6.10 5.74
N GLY A 237 24.86 -6.02 4.41
CA GLY A 237 24.32 -7.06 3.51
C GLY A 237 24.86 -8.46 3.79
N PHE A 238 26.16 -8.60 4.10
CA PHE A 238 26.76 -9.87 4.50
C PHE A 238 26.15 -10.43 5.80
N MET A 239 25.98 -9.59 6.82
CA MET A 239 25.38 -9.99 8.10
C MET A 239 23.89 -10.33 7.94
N ALA A 240 23.13 -9.65 7.08
CA ALA A 240 21.74 -10.04 6.78
C ALA A 240 21.72 -11.44 6.20
N ARG A 241 22.56 -11.70 5.18
CA ARG A 241 22.58 -12.99 4.51
C ARG A 241 22.92 -14.11 5.48
N LEU A 242 23.95 -13.92 6.32
CA LEU A 242 24.31 -14.89 7.35
C LEU A 242 23.18 -15.16 8.35
N CYS A 243 22.42 -14.14 8.73
CA CYS A 243 21.30 -14.30 9.65
C CYS A 243 20.05 -14.91 8.99
N ILE A 244 19.79 -14.60 7.72
CA ILE A 244 18.74 -15.24 6.92
C ILE A 244 19.05 -16.72 6.76
N ASP A 245 20.29 -17.07 6.40
CA ASP A 245 20.72 -18.46 6.22
C ASP A 245 20.61 -19.27 7.54
N LYS A 246 20.79 -18.61 8.69
CA LYS A 246 20.61 -19.22 10.02
C LYS A 246 19.14 -19.35 10.44
N ALA A 247 18.29 -18.41 10.03
CA ALA A 247 16.88 -18.43 10.33
C ALA A 247 16.18 -19.27 9.26
N GLN A 248 15.89 -20.53 9.57
CA GLN A 248 15.27 -21.45 8.61
C GLN A 248 13.86 -20.94 8.22
N PHE A 249 13.73 -20.41 7.00
CA PHE A 249 12.47 -19.96 6.42
C PHE A 249 12.11 -20.82 5.19
N PRO A 250 11.52 -22.01 5.39
CA PRO A 250 11.27 -22.94 4.30
C PRO A 250 10.22 -22.38 3.33
N GLY A 251 10.60 -22.25 2.06
CA GLY A 251 9.69 -21.87 0.96
C GLY A 251 9.57 -20.37 0.66
N THR A 252 10.11 -19.49 1.49
CA THR A 252 10.07 -18.03 1.25
C THR A 252 11.46 -17.47 0.95
N VAL A 253 11.60 -16.74 -0.15
CA VAL A 253 12.84 -16.04 -0.51
C VAL A 253 12.85 -14.66 0.13
N ILE A 254 13.82 -14.40 1.00
CA ILE A 254 14.02 -13.10 1.64
C ILE A 254 15.16 -12.36 0.95
N THR A 255 14.89 -11.16 0.45
CA THR A 255 15.91 -10.26 -0.09
C THR A 255 15.96 -9.00 0.76
N VAL A 256 17.13 -8.71 1.31
CA VAL A 256 17.43 -7.44 1.99
C VAL A 256 18.39 -6.67 1.08
N LEU A 257 17.94 -5.53 0.57
CA LEU A 257 18.70 -4.68 -0.36
C LEU A 257 19.53 -3.61 0.37
#